data_AF-A0A2C5YVG3-F1
#
_entry.id   AF-A0A2C5YVG3-F1
#
_cell.length_a   1.000
_cell.length_b   1.000
_cell.length_c   1.000
_cell.angle_alpha   90.00
_cell.angle_beta   90.00
_cell.angle_gamma   90.00
#
_symmetry.space_group_name_H-M   'P 1'
#
loop_
_entity.id
_entity.type
_entity.pdbx_description
1 polymer ?
#
loop_
_entity_poly.entity_id
_entity_poly.type
_entity_poly.pdbx_seq_one_letter_code
_entity_poly.pdbx_strand_id
1 'polypeptide(L)'
;MFSLDKDVGWKERGAGMLKINVPRVCVEMDEAGVAMPGSFDASAFEMHDKTANDGKGQQMVRLIMRQDQTHRVILNTVVVPAMQFQQKATLKSVGVLFTAFEGEDMKPVSITMRMSAANAKVFMRDIEMVQKQLKRD
;
A
#
# COMPACT_ATOMS: atom_id res chain seq x y z
N MET A 1 5.36 -10.61 7.66
CA MET A 1 3.96 -10.31 7.29
C MET A 1 3.17 -11.59 7.40
N PHE A 2 1.95 -11.51 7.94
CA PHE A 2 1.10 -12.67 8.17
C PHE A 2 -0.26 -12.45 7.50
N SER A 3 -0.84 -13.52 6.98
CA SER A 3 -2.22 -13.55 6.49
C SER A 3 -3.07 -14.46 7.34
N LEU A 4 -4.33 -14.11 7.53
CA LEU A 4 -5.30 -14.98 8.19
C LEU A 4 -5.78 -16.04 7.21
N ASP A 5 -5.45 -17.29 7.52
CA ASP A 5 -6.07 -18.48 6.95
C ASP A 5 -7.32 -18.84 7.78
N LYS A 6 -8.42 -19.23 7.13
CA LYS A 6 -9.69 -19.50 7.83
C LYS A 6 -9.62 -20.74 8.71
N ASP A 7 -8.79 -21.71 8.34
CA ASP A 7 -8.73 -23.02 8.99
C ASP A 7 -7.56 -23.09 9.98
N VAL A 8 -6.44 -22.45 9.64
CA VAL A 8 -5.17 -22.55 10.39
C VAL A 8 -4.88 -21.31 11.23
N GLY A 9 -5.59 -20.19 11.00
CA GLY A 9 -5.32 -18.92 11.66
C GLY A 9 -4.16 -18.16 11.02
N TRP A 10 -3.35 -17.45 11.82
CA TRP A 10 -2.32 -16.56 11.29
C TRP A 10 -1.12 -17.33 10.73
N LYS A 11 -0.92 -17.24 9.41
CA LYS A 11 0.20 -17.86 8.71
C LYS A 11 1.23 -16.81 8.27
N GLU A 12 2.51 -17.08 8.51
CA GLU A 12 3.59 -16.23 8.02
C GLU A 12 3.74 -16.35 6.50
N ARG A 13 3.86 -15.20 5.82
CA ARG A 13 4.11 -15.11 4.38
C ARG A 13 5.51 -14.63 4.00
N GLY A 14 6.23 -14.02 4.94
CA GLY A 14 7.59 -13.53 4.72
C GLY A 14 7.82 -12.11 5.22
N ALA A 15 9.08 -11.68 5.17
CA ALA A 15 9.55 -10.37 5.57
C ALA A 15 10.15 -9.62 4.38
N GLY A 16 10.16 -8.29 4.46
CA GLY A 16 10.70 -7.41 3.43
C GLY A 16 10.13 -6.00 3.49
N MET A 17 10.40 -5.22 2.44
CA MET A 17 10.04 -3.81 2.38
C MET A 17 8.61 -3.62 1.84
N LEU A 18 7.75 -2.99 2.65
CA LEU A 18 6.44 -2.50 2.23
C LEU A 18 6.60 -1.17 1.50
N LYS A 19 5.96 -1.03 0.35
CA LYS A 19 5.93 0.21 -0.45
C LYS A 19 4.49 0.62 -0.73
N ILE A 20 4.23 1.92 -0.60
CA ILE A 20 3.04 2.56 -1.18
C ILE A 20 3.44 2.98 -2.60
N ASN A 21 2.86 2.32 -3.60
CA ASN A 21 3.16 2.55 -5.00
C ASN A 21 2.07 3.42 -5.61
N VAL A 22 2.45 4.58 -6.11
CA VAL A 22 1.57 5.56 -6.74
C VAL A 22 2.09 5.84 -8.16
N PRO A 23 1.23 6.27 -9.10
CA PRO A 23 1.72 6.73 -10.40
C PRO A 23 2.69 7.91 -10.22
N ARG A 24 3.70 7.99 -11.09
CA ARG A 24 4.70 9.05 -11.03
C ARG A 24 4.11 10.45 -11.18
N VAL A 25 3.01 10.57 -11.92
CA VAL A 25 2.33 11.86 -12.15
C VAL A 25 1.66 12.41 -10.89
N CYS A 26 1.43 11.56 -9.88
CA CYS A 26 0.76 11.92 -8.64
C CYS A 26 1.73 12.34 -7.53
N VAL A 27 3.04 12.45 -7.80
CA VAL A 27 4.05 12.84 -6.81
C VAL A 27 5.10 13.73 -7.43
N GLU A 28 5.55 14.73 -6.67
CA GLU A 28 6.72 15.52 -7.02
C GLU A 28 8.00 14.71 -6.76
N MET A 29 8.97 14.84 -7.67
CA MET A 29 10.29 14.20 -7.58
C MET A 29 11.34 15.26 -7.29
N ASP A 30 12.32 14.92 -6.45
CA ASP A 30 13.50 15.76 -6.25
C ASP A 30 14.48 15.69 -7.43
N GLU A 31 15.58 16.44 -7.36
CA GLU A 31 16.62 16.47 -8.40
C GLU A 31 17.31 15.10 -8.62
N ALA A 32 17.23 14.19 -7.63
CA ALA A 32 17.74 12.83 -7.73
C ALA A 32 16.69 11.83 -8.29
N GLY A 33 15.48 12.30 -8.62
CA GLY A 33 14.38 11.48 -9.11
C GLY A 33 13.70 10.65 -8.02
N VAL A 34 13.85 11.03 -6.74
CA VAL A 34 13.20 10.39 -5.60
C VAL A 34 11.89 11.11 -5.29
N ALA A 35 10.82 10.33 -5.08
CA ALA A 35 9.51 10.88 -4.74
C ALA A 35 9.57 11.58 -3.39
N MET A 36 9.13 12.85 -3.36
CA MET A 36 9.10 13.64 -2.13
C MET A 36 7.97 13.15 -1.21
N PRO A 37 8.27 12.76 0.04
CA PRO A 37 7.24 12.36 0.99
C PRO A 37 6.23 13.48 1.21
N GLY A 38 4.95 13.18 1.00
CA GLY A 38 3.86 14.12 1.24
C GLY A 38 3.42 14.95 0.04
N SER A 39 4.06 14.79 -1.13
CA SER A 39 3.67 15.47 -2.38
C SER A 39 2.55 14.74 -3.14
N PHE A 40 1.86 13.78 -2.51
CA PHE A 40 0.85 12.99 -3.20
C PHE A 40 -0.40 13.81 -3.55
N ASP A 41 -0.70 13.86 -4.85
CA ASP A 41 -1.85 14.54 -5.43
C ASP A 41 -2.63 13.59 -6.35
N ALA A 42 -3.88 13.31 -5.99
CA ALA A 42 -4.75 12.42 -6.74
C ALA A 42 -5.41 13.11 -7.95
N SER A 43 -5.51 14.45 -7.98
CA SER A 43 -6.09 15.16 -9.14
C SER A 43 -5.30 14.94 -10.44
N ALA A 44 -4.03 14.56 -10.32
CA ALA A 44 -3.18 14.17 -11.44
C ALA A 44 -3.66 12.89 -12.17
N PHE A 45 -4.51 12.07 -11.56
CA PHE A 45 -5.16 10.92 -12.22
C PHE A 45 -6.01 11.37 -13.42
N GLU A 46 -6.79 12.46 -13.26
CA GLU A 46 -7.73 12.93 -14.27
C GLU A 46 -7.06 13.65 -15.45
N MET A 47 -5.94 14.35 -15.20
CA MET A 47 -5.21 15.07 -16.25
C MET A 47 -4.59 14.10 -17.28
N HIS A 48 -4.18 12.92 -16.83
CA HIS A 48 -3.52 11.94 -17.67
C HIS A 48 -4.51 11.02 -18.42
N ASP A 49 -5.73 10.86 -17.92
CA ASP A 49 -6.79 10.09 -18.60
C ASP A 49 -7.27 10.80 -19.88
N LYS A 50 -7.18 12.14 -19.92
CA LYS A 50 -7.53 12.94 -21.10
C LYS A 50 -6.45 12.99 -22.18
N THR A 51 -5.23 12.51 -21.90
CA THR A 51 -4.07 12.62 -22.81
C THR A 51 -3.51 11.28 -23.27
N ALA A 52 -3.89 10.15 -22.65
CA ALA A 52 -3.38 8.83 -23.01
C ALA A 52 -4.49 7.89 -23.49
N ASN A 53 -4.79 7.93 -24.79
CA ASN A 53 -5.59 6.92 -25.51
C ASN A 53 -4.84 5.58 -25.70
N ASP A 54 -3.88 5.27 -24.82
CA ASP A 54 -3.03 4.09 -24.91
C ASP A 54 -3.32 3.18 -23.72
N GLY A 55 -4.46 2.48 -23.74
CA GLY A 55 -4.84 1.21 -23.06
C GLY A 55 -4.13 0.74 -21.76
N LYS A 56 -3.48 1.61 -21.01
CA LYS A 56 -2.67 1.32 -19.83
C LYS A 56 -3.59 1.48 -18.65
N GLY A 57 -3.91 0.35 -18.03
CA GLY A 57 -5.00 0.17 -17.08
C GLY A 57 -5.07 1.23 -15.98
N GLN A 58 -6.28 1.36 -15.44
CA GLN A 58 -6.65 2.25 -14.33
C GLN A 58 -5.46 2.56 -13.42
N GLN A 59 -5.08 3.83 -13.39
CA GLN A 59 -4.05 4.33 -12.51
C GLN A 59 -4.55 4.16 -11.07
N MET A 60 -3.93 3.26 -10.32
CA MET A 60 -4.36 2.92 -8.96
C MET A 60 -3.18 3.00 -7.99
N VAL A 61 -3.45 3.45 -6.78
CA VAL A 61 -2.50 3.33 -5.67
C VAL A 61 -2.49 1.89 -5.17
N ARG A 62 -1.32 1.34 -4.88
CA ARG A 62 -1.15 -0.05 -4.45
C ARG A 62 -0.20 -0.18 -3.27
N LEU A 63 -0.47 -1.14 -2.39
CA LEU A 63 0.52 -1.65 -1.44
C LEU A 63 1.23 -2.83 -2.06
N ILE A 64 2.55 -2.76 -2.13
CA ILE A 64 3.40 -3.82 -2.69
C ILE A 64 4.47 -4.19 -1.68
N MET A 65 4.66 -5.50 -1.48
CA MET A 65 5.73 -6.04 -0.65
C MET A 65 6.37 -7.22 -1.37
N ARG A 66 7.70 -7.22 -1.39
CA ARG A 66 8.50 -8.35 -1.88
C ARG A 66 9.25 -8.97 -0.72
N GLN A 67 9.34 -10.29 -0.73
CA GLN A 67 10.12 -11.03 0.25
C GLN A 67 11.62 -10.77 0.04
N ASP A 68 12.34 -10.59 1.15
CA ASP A 68 13.79 -10.48 1.12
C ASP A 68 14.43 -11.75 0.52
N GLN A 69 15.60 -11.59 -0.10
CA GLN A 69 16.38 -12.63 -0.80
C GLN A 69 15.73 -13.17 -2.09
N THR A 70 14.45 -13.57 -2.04
CA THR A 70 13.78 -14.19 -3.20
C THR A 70 13.14 -13.17 -4.13
N HIS A 71 12.93 -11.93 -3.66
CA HIS A 71 12.23 -10.86 -4.37
C HIS A 71 10.80 -11.20 -4.84
N ARG A 72 10.25 -12.34 -4.39
CA ARG A 72 8.90 -12.79 -4.69
C ARG A 72 7.90 -11.78 -4.14
N VAL A 73 6.91 -11.41 -4.94
CA VAL A 73 5.79 -10.57 -4.48
C VAL A 73 4.96 -11.36 -3.47
N ILE A 74 4.86 -10.85 -2.25
CA ILE A 74 4.09 -11.46 -1.16
C ILE A 74 2.86 -10.64 -0.77
N LEU A 75 2.79 -9.37 -1.22
CA LEU A 75 1.62 -8.50 -1.17
C LEU A 75 1.59 -7.67 -2.46
N ASN A 76 0.43 -7.61 -3.11
CA ASN A 76 0.13 -6.66 -4.16
C ASN A 76 -1.38 -6.40 -4.12
N THR A 77 -1.78 -5.30 -3.49
CA THR A 77 -3.18 -4.99 -3.32
C THR A 77 -3.45 -3.52 -3.63
N VAL A 78 -4.62 -3.24 -4.20
CA VAL A 78 -5.10 -1.88 -4.43
C VAL A 78 -5.39 -1.20 -3.10
N VAL A 79 -5.10 0.10 -2.99
CA VAL A 79 -5.53 0.94 -1.86
C VAL A 79 -6.85 1.59 -2.24
N VAL A 80 -7.87 1.40 -1.40
CA VAL A 80 -9.16 2.08 -1.57
C VAL A 80 -9.44 3.03 -0.39
N PRO A 81 -10.17 4.13 -0.60
CA PRO A 81 -10.55 5.10 0.43
C PRO A 81 -11.16 4.52 1.72
N ALA A 82 -11.92 3.43 1.57
CA ALA A 82 -12.66 2.79 2.66
C ALA A 82 -11.82 1.79 3.47
N MET A 83 -10.58 1.48 3.04
CA MET A 83 -9.71 0.57 3.77
C MET A 83 -9.48 1.05 5.21
N GLN A 84 -9.46 0.11 6.15
CA GLN A 84 -9.21 0.39 7.56
C GLN A 84 -7.86 -0.19 7.95
N PHE A 85 -6.96 0.68 8.43
CA PHE A 85 -5.66 0.30 8.97
C PHE A 85 -5.70 0.41 10.50
N GLN A 86 -5.64 -0.72 11.18
CA GLN A 86 -5.69 -0.78 12.64
C GLN A 86 -4.31 -1.04 13.22
N GLN A 87 -3.83 -0.15 14.09
CA GLN A 87 -2.57 -0.35 14.80
C GLN A 87 -2.79 -1.16 16.07
N LYS A 88 -1.94 -2.16 16.29
CA LYS A 88 -1.81 -2.92 17.52
C LYS A 88 -0.36 -2.87 17.99
N ALA A 89 -0.08 -1.96 18.91
CA ALA A 89 1.22 -1.84 19.52
C ALA A 89 1.48 -3.02 20.48
N THR A 90 2.69 -3.55 20.43
CA THR A 90 3.22 -4.51 21.39
C THR A 90 4.55 -3.98 21.92
N LEU A 91 5.06 -4.58 23.00
CA LEU A 91 6.35 -4.21 23.60
C LEU A 91 7.53 -4.21 22.60
N LYS A 92 7.49 -5.04 21.55
CA LYS A 92 8.61 -5.23 20.61
C LYS A 92 8.36 -4.72 19.19
N SER A 93 7.11 -4.47 18.82
CA SER A 93 6.74 -4.11 17.44
C SER A 93 5.34 -3.52 17.36
N VAL A 94 5.03 -2.84 16.28
CA VAL A 94 3.67 -2.42 15.95
C VAL A 94 3.14 -3.32 14.85
N GLY A 95 2.00 -3.95 15.09
CA GLY A 95 1.22 -4.66 14.10
C GLY A 95 0.25 -3.72 13.41
N VAL A 96 0.27 -3.64 12.08
CA VAL A 96 -0.73 -2.93 11.27
C VAL A 96 -1.63 -3.97 10.61
N LEU A 97 -2.90 -4.00 10.99
CA LEU A 97 -3.93 -4.92 10.51
C LEU A 97 -4.81 -4.22 9.47
N PHE A 98 -5.03 -4.86 8.32
CA PHE A 98 -5.92 -4.37 7.27
C PHE A 98 -6.42 -5.53 6.38
N THR A 99 -7.38 -5.24 5.50
CA THR A 99 -7.87 -6.20 4.50
C THR A 99 -7.20 -5.91 3.17
N ALA A 100 -6.50 -6.91 2.61
CA ALA A 100 -5.96 -6.89 1.26
C ALA A 100 -6.88 -7.66 0.31
N PHE A 101 -6.95 -7.22 -0.94
CA PHE A 101 -7.58 -7.94 -2.04
C PHE A 101 -6.52 -8.68 -2.86
N GLU A 102 -6.68 -10.00 -3.02
CA GLU A 102 -5.71 -10.88 -3.69
C GLU A 102 -6.36 -11.79 -4.75
N GLY A 103 -5.57 -12.15 -5.76
CA GLY A 103 -6.04 -12.97 -6.89
C GLY A 103 -6.84 -12.18 -7.92
N GLU A 104 -7.24 -12.84 -9.00
CA GLU A 104 -8.08 -12.23 -10.05
C GLU A 104 -9.48 -11.91 -9.51
N ASP A 105 -9.99 -12.74 -8.61
CA ASP A 105 -11.30 -12.58 -7.96
C ASP A 105 -11.34 -11.50 -6.86
N MET A 106 -10.24 -10.76 -6.64
CA MET A 106 -10.12 -9.74 -5.58
C MET A 106 -10.57 -10.26 -4.20
N LYS A 107 -10.16 -11.48 -3.85
CA LYS A 107 -10.56 -12.14 -2.61
C LYS A 107 -10.05 -11.33 -1.41
N PRO A 108 -10.91 -10.96 -0.44
CA PRO A 108 -10.48 -10.25 0.75
C PRO A 108 -9.72 -11.20 1.69
N VAL A 109 -8.55 -10.75 2.13
CA VAL A 109 -7.65 -11.47 3.03
C VAL A 109 -7.20 -10.52 4.15
N SER A 110 -7.40 -10.90 5.41
CA SER A 110 -6.89 -10.13 6.54
C SER A 110 -5.38 -10.29 6.64
N ILE A 111 -4.65 -9.17 6.61
CA ILE A 111 -3.20 -9.11 6.68
C ILE A 111 -2.77 -8.35 7.94
N THR A 112 -1.78 -8.87 8.66
CA THR A 112 -1.07 -8.10 9.71
C THR A 112 0.40 -7.97 9.38
N MET A 113 0.88 -6.73 9.42
CA MET A 113 2.28 -6.39 9.16
C MET A 113 2.95 -5.94 10.45
N ARG A 114 4.02 -6.61 10.85
CA ARG A 114 4.85 -6.19 11.98
C ARG A 114 5.95 -5.28 11.48
N MET A 115 6.10 -4.13 12.12
CA MET A 115 7.14 -3.16 11.81
C MET A 115 7.60 -2.44 13.09
N SER A 116 8.68 -1.66 12.99
CA SER A 116 9.13 -0.80 14.09
C SER A 116 8.10 0.32 14.35
N ALA A 117 8.11 0.89 15.55
CA ALA A 117 7.24 2.00 15.88
C ALA A 117 7.47 3.22 14.96
N ALA A 118 8.72 3.49 14.61
CA ALA A 118 9.07 4.57 13.67
C ALA A 118 8.46 4.34 12.28
N ASN A 119 8.59 3.12 11.74
CA ASN A 119 8.04 2.78 10.43
C ASN A 119 6.52 2.78 10.42
N ALA A 120 5.88 2.31 11.51
CA ALA A 120 4.42 2.36 11.65
C ALA A 120 3.90 3.80 11.62
N LYS A 121 4.56 4.71 12.33
CA LYS A 121 4.18 6.13 12.34
C LYS A 121 4.25 6.76 10.95
N VAL A 122 5.33 6.51 10.21
CA VAL A 122 5.49 7.01 8.83
C VAL A 122 4.44 6.41 7.91
N PHE A 123 4.29 5.08 7.93
CA PHE A 123 3.32 4.38 7.10
C PHE A 123 1.89 4.89 7.31
N MET A 124 1.47 5.04 8.56
CA MET A 124 0.12 5.48 8.90
C MET A 124 -0.14 6.92 8.45
N ARG A 125 0.81 7.82 8.63
CA ARG A 125 0.71 9.19 8.11
C ARG A 125 0.53 9.22 6.59
N ASP A 126 1.38 8.47 5.89
CA ASP A 126 1.43 8.53 4.42
C ASP A 126 0.19 7.83 3.81
N ILE A 127 -0.24 6.70 4.36
CA ILE A 127 -1.44 6.00 3.87
C ILE A 127 -2.71 6.80 4.17
N GLU A 128 -2.81 7.49 5.31
CA GLU A 128 -3.95 8.36 5.60
C GLU A 128 -4.02 9.56 4.65
N MET A 129 -2.87 10.14 4.28
CA MET A 129 -2.80 11.20 3.27
C MET A 129 -3.30 10.69 1.91
N VAL A 130 -2.81 9.53 1.47
CA VAL A 130 -3.26 8.88 0.24
C VAL A 130 -4.77 8.64 0.27
N GLN A 131 -5.30 8.07 1.36
CA GLN A 131 -6.74 7.82 1.49
C GLN A 131 -7.58 9.10 1.48
N LYS A 132 -7.07 10.22 2.02
CA LYS A 132 -7.76 11.51 1.96
C LYS A 132 -7.85 12.06 0.54
N GLN A 133 -6.77 11.94 -0.24
CA GLN A 133 -6.77 12.39 -1.62
C GLN A 133 -7.69 11.51 -2.49
N LEU A 134 -7.64 10.17 -2.31
CA LEU A 134 -8.53 9.24 -3.04
C LEU A 134 -10.02 9.37 -2.68
N LYS A 135 -10.39 10.08 -1.60
CA LYS A 135 -11.81 10.38 -1.26
C LYS A 135 -12.33 11.63 -1.96
N ARG A 136 -11.44 12.49 -2.43
CA ARG A 136 -11.78 13.77 -3.06
C ARG A 136 -12.09 13.60 -4.54
N ASP A 137 -11.56 12.54 -5.14
CA ASP A 137 -11.99 11.97 -6.43
C ASP A 137 -13.25 11.11 -6.23
#